data_AF-A0A7C5QT23-F1
#
_entry.id   AF-A0A7C5QT23-F1
#
_cell.length_a   1.000
_cell.length_b   1.000
_cell.length_c   1.000
_cell.angle_alpha   90.00
_cell.angle_beta   90.00
_cell.angle_gamma   90.00
#
_symmetry.space_group_name_H-M   'P 1'
#
loop_
_entity.id
_entity.type
_entity.pdbx_description
1 polymer ?
#
loop_
_entity_poly.entity_id
_entity_poly.type
_entity_poly.pdbx_seq_one_letter_code
_entity_poly.pdbx_strand_id
1 'polypeptide(L)' 'MDAQGQLGLALGGGGVRGGAHIGLLKVLDREGIKVGAIAGTSAGGIV' A
#
# COMPACT_ATOMS: atom_id res chain seq x y z
N MET A 1 16.41 -20.77 2.29
CA MET A 1 15.57 -19.77 1.61
C MET A 1 14.18 -20.00 2.15
N ASP A 2 13.86 -19.23 3.17
CA ASP A 2 12.63 -19.28 3.91
C ASP A 2 11.52 -18.68 3.02
N ALA A 3 10.50 -19.46 2.71
CA ALA A 3 9.48 -19.10 1.70
C ALA A 3 8.46 -18.08 2.22
N GLN A 4 8.79 -17.25 3.21
CA GLN A 4 7.92 -16.17 3.67
C GLN A 4 8.07 -15.00 2.70
N GLY A 5 7.35 -15.09 1.58
CA GLY A 5 7.28 -14.00 0.61
C GLY A 5 6.91 -12.68 1.30
N GLN A 6 7.66 -11.63 1.02
CA GLN A 6 7.35 -10.29 1.51
C GLN A 6 5.99 -9.85 0.98
N LEU A 7 5.16 -9.23 1.83
CA LEU A 7 3.85 -8.71 1.43
C LEU A 7 4.02 -7.59 0.40
N GLY A 8 3.47 -7.79 -0.79
CA GLY A 8 3.36 -6.75 -1.83
C GLY A 8 2.00 -6.04 -1.76
N LEU A 9 1.99 -4.71 -1.92
CA LEU A 9 0.79 -3.89 -1.91
C LEU A 9 0.62 -3.15 -3.24
N ALA A 10 -0.54 -3.32 -3.89
CA ALA A 10 -0.88 -2.63 -5.12
C ALA A 10 -1.95 -1.55 -4.87
N LEU A 11 -1.59 -0.28 -5.08
CA LEU A 11 -2.48 0.88 -4.91
C LEU A 11 -3.09 1.29 -6.26
N GLY A 12 -4.41 1.16 -6.36
CA GLY A 12 -5.16 1.56 -7.55
C GLY A 12 -5.19 3.08 -7.75
N GLY A 13 -5.48 3.52 -8.98
CA GLY A 13 -5.80 4.93 -9.23
C GLY A 13 -7.11 5.34 -8.53
N GLY A 14 -7.31 6.65 -8.34
CA GLY A 14 -8.52 7.15 -7.68
C GLY A 14 -8.78 8.66 -7.82
N GLY A 15 -7.98 9.37 -8.63
CA GLY A 15 -8.06 10.83 -8.77
C GLY A 15 -8.07 11.52 -7.41
N VAL A 16 -9.04 12.41 -7.20
CA VAL A 16 -9.23 13.14 -5.93
C VAL A 16 -9.51 12.24 -4.72
N ARG A 17 -9.99 11.01 -4.93
CA ARG A 17 -10.25 10.04 -3.84
C ARG A 17 -9.01 9.22 -3.49
N GLY A 18 -7.88 9.43 -4.18
CA GLY A 18 -6.63 8.70 -3.94
C GLY A 18 -6.15 8.79 -2.48
N GLY A 19 -6.49 9.86 -1.77
CA GLY A 19 -6.18 10.03 -0.34
C GLY A 19 -6.75 8.94 0.57
N ALA A 20 -7.74 8.15 0.13
CA ALA A 20 -8.24 7.01 0.89
C ALA A 20 -7.14 5.96 1.18
N HIS A 21 -6.15 5.82 0.30
CA HIS A 21 -5.01 4.91 0.51
C HIS A 21 -4.19 5.29 1.75
N ILE A 22 -4.15 6.56 2.15
CA ILE A 22 -3.46 7.01 3.37
C ILE A 22 -4.10 6.37 4.61
N GLY A 23 -5.43 6.23 4.63
CA GLY A 23 -6.15 5.58 5.73
C GLY A 23 -5.78 4.10 5.85
N LEU A 24 -5.67 3.39 4.72
CA LEU A 24 -5.20 2.01 4.68
C LEU A 24 -3.77 1.90 5.25
N LEU A 25 -2.84 2.73 4.75
CA LEU A 25 -1.44 2.70 5.20
C LEU A 25 -1.30 2.94 6.71
N LYS A 26 -2.10 3.86 7.27
CA LYS A 26 -2.15 4.11 8.72
C LYS A 26 -2.64 2.90 9.51
N VAL A 27 -3.61 2.14 8.98
CA VAL A 27 -4.07 0.92 9.64
C VAL A 27 -3.00 -0.16 9.56
N LEU A 28 -2.38 -0.37 8.40
CA LEU A 28 -1.32 -1.37 8.26
C LEU A 28 -0.16 -1.10 9.24
N ASP A 29 0.25 0.16 9.37
CA ASP A 29 1.27 0.58 10.33
C ASP A 29 0.85 0.30 11.78
N ARG A 30 -0.37 0.70 12.16
CA ARG A 30 -0.92 0.46 13.50
C ARG A 30 -0.98 -1.03 13.86
N GLU A 31 -1.35 -1.88 12.90
CA GLU A 31 -1.44 -3.33 13.10
C GLU A 31 -0.07 -4.04 12.95
N GLY A 32 1.02 -3.31 12.67
CA GLY A 32 2.36 -3.87 12.52
C GLY A 32 2.56 -4.71 11.25
N ILE A 33 1.71 -4.53 10.24
CA ILE A 33 1.77 -5.27 8.97
C ILE A 33 2.82 -4.63 8.07
N LYS A 34 3.99 -5.28 7.95
CA LYS A 34 5.07 -4.81 7.09
C LYS A 34 4.83 -5.16 5.63
N VAL A 35 4.83 -4.12 4.80
CA VAL A 35 4.81 -4.24 3.33
C VAL A 35 6.25 -4.16 2.83
N GLY A 36 6.69 -5.15 2.06
CA GLY A 36 8.04 -5.21 1.51
C GLY A 36 8.16 -4.62 0.10
N ALA A 37 7.04 -4.49 -0.62
CA ALA A 37 7.01 -3.86 -1.93
C ALA A 37 5.68 -3.12 -2.16
N ILE A 38 5.73 -1.97 -2.82
CA ILE A 38 4.55 -1.18 -3.19
C ILE A 38 4.61 -0.88 -4.69
N ALA A 39 3.47 -1.06 -5.36
CA ALA A 39 3.24 -0.57 -6.72
C ALA A 39 1.99 0.31 -6.72
N GLY A 40 2.00 1.40 -7.48
CA GLY A 40 0.86 2.31 -7.54
C GLY A 40 0.61 2.85 -8.94
N THR A 41 -0.67 3.09 -9.26
CA THR A 41 -1.10 3.62 -10.57
C THR A 41 -1.69 5.02 -10.44
N SER A 42 -1.20 5.98 -11.23
CA SER A 42 -1.70 7.37 -11.24
C SER A 42 -1.73 7.97 -9.82
N ALA A 43 -2.88 8.43 -9.32
CA ALA A 43 -3.03 8.96 -7.96
C ALA A 43 -2.55 7.98 -6.88
N GLY A 44 -2.74 6.66 -7.05
CA GLY A 44 -2.24 5.66 -6.10
C GLY A 44 -0.72 5.46 -6.14
N GLY A 45 -0.05 5.90 -7.21
CA GLY A 45 1.42 5.93 -7.27
C GLY A 45 2.05 7.21 -6.73
N ILE A 46 1.24 8.24 -6.48
CA ILE A 46 1.67 9.49 -5.84
C ILE A 46 1.56 9.39 -4.32
N VAL A 47 0.54 8.68 -3.83
CA VAL A 47 0.34 8.39 -2.40
C VAL A 47 1.50 7.57 -1.86
#